data_AF-A0AAE0SYE5-F1
#
_entry.id   AF-A0AAE0SYE5-F1
#
_cell.length_a   1.000
_cell.length_b   1.000
_cell.length_c   1.000
_cell.angle_alpha   90.00
_cell.angle_beta   90.00
_cell.angle_gamma   90.00
#
_symmetry.space_group_name_H-M   'P 1'
#
loop_
_entity.id
_entity.type
_entity.pdbx_description
1 polymer ?
#
loop_
_entity_poly.entity_id
_entity_poly.type
_entity_poly.pdbx_seq_one_letter_code
_entity_poly.pdbx_strand_id
1 'polypeptide(L)'
;MTDRFNSICPPGFCCCQNDFLQDGIYCRRLGLQNDTCSMNSDDTSYCPCSTPFICRPNLMTATFVSTYGKCTKPERTPVVV
;
A
#
# COMPACT_ATOMS: atom_id res chain seq x y z
N MET A 1 14.20 -12.14 -0.93
CA MET A 1 13.55 -11.03 -1.66
C MET A 1 12.53 -11.68 -2.58
N THR A 2 11.26 -11.58 -2.21
CA THR A 2 10.26 -12.63 -2.43
C THR A 2 9.38 -12.32 -3.64
N ASP A 3 9.71 -12.91 -4.77
CA ASP A 3 9.01 -12.82 -6.07
C ASP A 3 7.80 -13.79 -6.14
N ARG A 4 6.98 -13.89 -5.07
CA ARG A 4 5.93 -14.94 -4.99
C ARG A 4 4.57 -14.59 -5.59
N PHE A 5 4.41 -13.39 -6.15
CA PHE A 5 3.16 -12.95 -6.80
C PHE A 5 3.39 -12.31 -8.17
N ASN A 6 4.41 -12.76 -8.89
CA ASN A 6 4.65 -12.28 -10.23
C ASN A 6 3.56 -12.83 -11.18
N SER A 7 2.78 -11.91 -11.75
CA SER A 7 2.12 -12.02 -13.07
C SER A 7 0.74 -12.73 -13.18
N ILE A 8 -0.34 -12.13 -12.63
CA ILE A 8 -1.70 -12.33 -13.20
C ILE A 8 -2.41 -10.98 -13.40
N CYS A 9 -2.20 -10.01 -12.51
CA CYS A 9 -2.93 -8.75 -12.59
C CYS A 9 -2.39 -7.81 -13.68
N PRO A 10 -3.29 -7.10 -14.39
CA PRO A 10 -2.89 -6.14 -15.42
C PRO A 10 -2.10 -4.96 -14.82
N PRO A 11 -1.38 -4.17 -15.64
CA PRO A 11 -0.65 -3.00 -15.18
C PRO A 11 -1.55 -2.05 -14.37
N GLY A 12 -1.06 -1.58 -13.22
CA GLY A 12 -1.83 -0.73 -12.32
C GLY A 12 -2.69 -1.49 -11.30
N PHE A 13 -2.53 -2.82 -11.21
CA PHE A 13 -3.17 -3.68 -10.21
C PHE A 13 -2.13 -4.51 -9.45
N CYS A 14 -2.51 -4.99 -8.27
CA CYS A 14 -1.76 -5.97 -7.51
C CYS A 14 -2.66 -7.15 -7.12
N CYS A 15 -2.05 -8.28 -6.81
CA CYS A 15 -2.74 -9.44 -6.24
C CYS A 15 -3.03 -9.19 -4.76
N CYS A 16 -4.30 -9.16 -4.38
CA CYS A 16 -4.72 -9.14 -2.99
C CYS A 16 -5.33 -10.47 -2.59
N GLN A 17 -5.12 -10.88 -1.34
CA GLN A 17 -5.84 -11.99 -0.75
C GLN A 17 -7.13 -11.46 -0.11
N ASN A 18 -8.20 -12.24 -0.23
CA ASN A 18 -9.42 -11.94 0.50
C ASN A 18 -9.34 -12.57 1.90
N ASP A 19 -9.33 -11.76 2.95
CA ASP A 19 -9.34 -12.26 4.34
C ASP A 19 -10.59 -13.11 4.67
N PHE A 20 -11.68 -12.93 3.92
CA PHE A 20 -12.94 -13.66 4.12
C PHE A 20 -13.02 -14.98 3.36
N LEU A 21 -12.24 -15.12 2.28
CA LEU A 21 -12.21 -16.31 1.44
C LEU A 21 -10.76 -16.77 1.38
N GLN A 22 -10.39 -17.75 2.21
CA GLN A 22 -9.01 -18.23 2.41
C GLN A 22 -8.21 -18.47 1.11
N ASP A 23 -8.88 -18.79 0.00
CA ASP A 23 -8.26 -19.07 -1.31
C ASP A 23 -8.59 -18.06 -2.42
N GLY A 24 -9.28 -16.96 -2.11
CA GLY A 24 -9.68 -15.96 -3.10
C GLY A 24 -8.59 -14.91 -3.34
N ILE A 25 -7.61 -15.20 -4.21
CA ILE A 25 -6.70 -14.16 -4.74
C ILE A 25 -7.46 -13.38 -5.83
N TYR A 26 -7.48 -12.06 -5.73
CA TYR A 26 -8.11 -11.20 -6.72
C TYR A 26 -7.24 -9.99 -7.05
N CYS A 27 -7.46 -9.41 -8.24
CA CYS A 27 -6.74 -8.22 -8.65
C CYS A 27 -7.42 -6.98 -8.10
N ARG A 28 -6.68 -6.21 -7.30
CA ARG A 28 -7.12 -4.90 -6.79
C ARG A 28 -6.27 -3.82 -7.41
N ARG A 29 -6.86 -2.64 -7.64
CA ARG A 29 -6.13 -1.50 -8.21
C ARG A 29 -5.06 -1.01 -7.21
N LEU A 30 -3.92 -0.57 -7.72
CA LEU A 30 -2.93 0.16 -6.92
C LEU A 30 -3.56 1.42 -6.29
N GLY A 31 -3.16 1.74 -5.06
CA GLY A 31 -3.72 2.87 -4.32
C GLY A 31 -3.36 4.21 -4.97
N LEU A 32 -4.35 5.05 -5.22
CA LEU A 32 -4.18 6.42 -5.69
C LEU A 32 -4.21 7.41 -4.53
N GLN A 33 -4.09 8.70 -4.84
CA GLN A 33 -4.15 9.76 -3.83
C GLN A 33 -5.38 9.59 -2.91
N ASN A 34 -5.13 9.59 -1.60
CA ASN A 34 -6.08 9.39 -0.51
C ASN A 34 -6.66 7.99 -0.34
N ASP A 35 -6.31 7.02 -1.19
CA ASP A 35 -6.69 5.62 -0.98
C ASP A 35 -6.01 5.04 0.25
N THR A 36 -6.67 4.07 0.86
CA THR A 36 -6.15 3.37 2.05
C THR A 36 -5.02 2.42 1.64
N CYS A 37 -3.95 2.45 2.41
CA CYS A 37 -2.79 1.59 2.24
C CYS A 37 -2.37 0.99 3.58
N SER A 38 -1.68 -0.15 3.52
CA SER A 38 -1.03 -0.77 4.68
C SER A 38 0.47 -0.44 4.63
N MET A 39 1.03 -0.09 5.77
CA MET A 39 2.48 0.06 5.95
C MET A 39 3.16 -1.28 6.25
N ASN A 40 2.37 -2.31 6.57
CA ASN A 40 2.90 -3.65 6.75
C ASN A 40 3.04 -4.31 5.38
N SER A 41 4.27 -4.69 5.00
CA SER A 41 4.54 -5.37 3.73
C SER A 41 3.96 -6.78 3.66
N ASP A 42 3.68 -7.41 4.81
CA ASP A 42 3.10 -8.75 4.88
C ASP A 42 1.57 -8.73 4.78
N ASP A 43 0.95 -7.54 4.76
CA ASP A 43 -0.48 -7.38 4.58
C ASP A 43 -0.86 -7.56 3.11
N THR A 44 -1.33 -8.76 2.78
CA THR A 44 -1.72 -9.16 1.43
C THR A 44 -3.08 -8.63 1.01
N SER A 45 -3.81 -7.94 1.89
CA SER A 45 -5.19 -7.47 1.63
C SER A 45 -5.24 -6.09 0.99
N TYR A 46 -4.14 -5.33 1.06
CA TYR A 46 -4.02 -3.98 0.51
C TYR A 46 -2.96 -3.90 -0.57
N CYS A 47 -3.30 -3.26 -1.70
CA CYS A 47 -2.30 -2.94 -2.71
C CYS A 47 -1.38 -1.80 -2.29
N PRO A 48 -0.14 -1.80 -2.77
CA PRO A 48 0.74 -0.66 -2.60
C PRO A 48 0.21 0.56 -3.36
N CYS A 49 0.69 1.74 -2.95
CA CYS A 49 0.40 2.98 -3.64
C CYS A 49 1.03 2.98 -5.04
N SER A 50 0.29 3.48 -6.02
CA SER A 50 0.78 3.71 -7.37
C SER A 50 1.82 4.83 -7.38
N THR A 51 2.83 4.74 -8.25
CA THR A 51 3.81 5.82 -8.44
C THR A 51 3.10 7.10 -8.94
N PRO A 52 3.40 8.30 -8.39
CA PRO A 52 4.47 8.63 -7.44
C PRO A 52 4.05 8.65 -5.96
N PHE A 53 2.88 8.10 -5.60
CA PHE A 53 2.34 8.18 -4.24
C PHE A 53 3.07 7.26 -3.26
N ILE A 54 3.10 7.67 -1.99
CA ILE A 54 3.73 6.95 -0.87
C ILE A 54 2.67 6.73 0.21
N CYS A 55 2.70 5.56 0.85
CA CYS A 55 1.82 5.29 1.99
C CYS A 55 2.29 6.06 3.22
N ARG A 56 1.43 6.93 3.76
CA ARG A 56 1.67 7.68 5.00
C ARG A 56 0.71 7.21 6.09
N PRO A 57 1.19 6.90 7.31
CA PRO A 57 0.32 6.41 8.37
C PRO A 57 -0.71 7.48 8.75
N ASN A 58 -1.94 7.07 9.07
CA ASN A 58 -3.00 8.01 9.46
C ASN A 58 -2.69 8.71 10.79
N LEU A 59 -1.94 8.03 11.67
CA LEU A 59 -1.52 8.53 12.96
C LEU A 59 -0.06 8.15 13.20
N MET A 60 0.76 9.14 13.54
CA MET A 60 2.15 8.96 13.93
C MET A 60 2.40 9.84 15.16
N THR A 61 2.59 9.19 16.31
CA THR A 61 2.99 9.82 17.57
C THR A 61 4.34 9.26 18.02
N ALA A 62 4.92 9.80 19.09
CA ALA A 62 6.21 9.34 19.61
C ALA A 62 6.20 7.87 20.06
N THR A 63 5.03 7.33 20.43
CA THR A 63 4.88 5.98 21.00
C THR A 63 4.08 5.03 20.10
N PHE A 64 3.42 5.54 19.07
CA PHE A 64 2.54 4.74 18.22
C PHE A 64 2.59 5.21 16.76
N VAL A 65 2.76 4.24 15.86
CA VAL A 65 2.64 4.46 14.42
C VAL A 65 1.55 3.54 13.90
N SER A 66 0.54 4.12 13.26
CA SER A 66 -0.56 3.35 12.66
C SER A 66 -0.02 2.45 11.55
N THR A 67 -0.41 1.18 11.58
CA THR A 67 -0.14 0.22 10.50
C THR A 67 -0.86 0.58 9.22
N TYR A 68 -2.00 1.27 9.33
CA TYR A 68 -2.79 1.72 8.19
C TYR A 68 -2.60 3.21 7.93
N GLY A 69 -2.64 3.56 6.65
CA GLY A 69 -2.36 4.89 6.16
C GLY A 69 -3.18 5.28 4.94
N LYS A 70 -2.77 6.39 4.33
CA LYS A 70 -3.26 6.84 3.03
C LYS A 70 -2.12 7.08 2.07
N CYS A 71 -2.38 6.80 0.80
CA CYS A 71 -1.46 7.13 -0.28
C CYS A 71 -1.46 8.65 -0.48
N THR A 72 -0.34 9.30 -0.21
CA THR A 72 -0.17 10.74 -0.41
C THR A 72 0.90 11.02 -1.45
N LYS A 73 0.90 12.21 -2.03
CA LYS A 73 2.06 12.65 -2.82
C LYS A 73 3.30 12.67 -1.91
N PRO A 74 4.50 12.42 -2.45
CA PRO A 74 5.70 12.75 -1.73
C PRO A 74 5.65 14.25 -1.49
N GLU A 75 5.60 14.68 -0.22
CA GLU A 75 5.90 16.07 0.08
C GLU A 75 7.29 16.33 -0.47
N ARG A 76 7.43 17.31 -1.35
CA ARG A 76 8.75 17.81 -1.72
C ARG A 76 9.36 18.25 -0.41
N THR A 77 10.31 17.49 0.12
CA THR A 77 11.07 17.88 1.29
C THR A 77 11.58 19.29 1.01
N PRO A 78 11.22 20.33 1.80
CA PRO A 78 12.01 21.55 1.75
C PRO A 78 13.42 21.13 2.17
N VAL A 79 14.36 21.23 1.23
CA VAL A 79 15.79 21.14 1.54
C VAL A 79 16.02 22.20 2.61
N VAL A 80 16.25 21.78 3.84
CA VAL A 80 16.72 22.69 4.90
C VAL A 80 18.10 23.14 4.44
N VAL A 81 18.22 24.47 4.25
CA VAL A 81 19.40 25.21 3.78
C VAL A 81 20.63 24.88 4.60
#